data_AF-A0A928W598-F1
#
_entry.id   AF-A0A928W598-F1
#
_cell.length_a   1.000
_cell.length_b   1.000
_cell.length_c   1.000
_cell.angle_alpha   90.00
_cell.angle_beta   90.00
_cell.angle_gamma   90.00
#
_symmetry.space_group_name_H-M   'P 1'
#
loop_
_entity.id
_entity.type
_entity.pdbx_description
1 polymer ?
#
loop_
_entity_poly.entity_id
_entity_poly.type
_entity_poly.pdbx_seq_one_letter_code
_entity_poly.pdbx_strand_id
1 'polypeptide(L)'
;MSNEYQSAIATYKGSIKKFFIAIAMQLGCPTEDERDKPMTVDALKEEILINSNENTLLVFPEAKRLTTSIRYWLEDMISAGARVVCFAVANPGRDIFLDMLEIELDLPSDRHIRQVMEAEAQKQGLQISKSRLAELQPLAGRNPMLARKIIKNEALGLKQDKPEHTQYVVIMPIILACLMSFGIVRFIGMGTGNKSLYIFGGVSLVTGMTLKQLGSVKGARKRLGQ
;
A
#
# COMPACT_ATOMS: atom_id res chain seq x y z
N MET A 1 -33.81 5.50 5.04
CA MET A 1 -33.99 5.35 3.58
C MET A 1 -32.60 5.36 3.00
N SER A 2 -32.19 4.27 2.35
CA SER A 2 -30.88 4.17 1.71
C SER A 2 -30.93 5.06 0.47
N ASN A 3 -30.51 6.33 0.57
CA ASN A 3 -30.30 7.15 -0.63
C ASN A 3 -29.20 6.44 -1.44
N GLU A 4 -29.57 5.89 -2.59
CA GLU A 4 -28.60 5.40 -3.57
C GLU A 4 -27.81 6.59 -4.08
N TYR A 5 -26.50 6.61 -3.83
CA TYR A 5 -25.63 7.65 -4.36
C TYR A 5 -25.51 7.48 -5.86
N GLN A 6 -25.54 8.59 -6.59
CA GLN A 6 -25.14 8.60 -7.98
C GLN A 6 -23.62 8.54 -8.05
N SER A 7 -23.08 7.36 -8.33
CA SER A 7 -21.65 7.11 -8.22
C SER A 7 -20.95 7.11 -9.57
N ALA A 8 -19.77 7.73 -9.65
CA ALA A 8 -18.84 7.58 -10.77
C ALA A 8 -17.47 7.13 -10.31
N ILE A 9 -16.90 6.15 -11.02
CA ILE A 9 -15.56 5.62 -10.79
C ILE A 9 -14.69 5.96 -11.99
N ALA A 10 -13.59 6.68 -11.79
CA ALA A 10 -12.71 7.07 -12.88
C ALA A 10 -11.23 6.94 -12.52
N THR A 11 -10.42 6.54 -13.50
CA THR A 11 -8.96 6.45 -13.38
C THR A 11 -8.31 7.30 -14.45
N TYR A 12 -7.46 8.25 -14.04
CA TYR A 12 -6.77 9.11 -14.98
C TYR A 12 -5.65 8.36 -15.72
N LYS A 13 -5.78 8.25 -17.04
CA LYS A 13 -4.82 7.58 -17.95
C LYS A 13 -4.13 8.55 -18.92
N GLY A 14 -4.02 9.83 -18.56
CA GLY A 14 -3.28 10.83 -19.35
C GLY A 14 -4.11 11.72 -20.28
N SER A 15 -5.38 11.38 -20.54
CA SER A 15 -6.30 12.21 -21.34
C SER A 15 -7.39 12.80 -20.46
N ILE A 16 -7.35 14.13 -20.25
CA ILE A 16 -8.30 14.86 -19.41
C ILE A 16 -9.72 14.81 -20.01
N LYS A 17 -9.86 15.00 -21.32
CA LYS A 17 -11.18 14.95 -21.98
C LYS A 17 -11.86 13.59 -21.80
N LYS A 18 -11.14 12.49 -22.04
CA LYS A 18 -11.69 11.14 -21.85
C LYS A 18 -12.06 10.87 -20.38
N PHE A 19 -11.31 11.42 -19.45
CA PHE A 19 -11.58 11.29 -18.01
C PHE A 19 -12.91 11.94 -17.63
N PHE A 20 -13.15 13.20 -18.03
CA PHE A 20 -14.41 13.88 -17.72
C PHE A 20 -15.61 13.30 -18.47
N ILE A 21 -15.45 12.89 -19.73
CA ILE A 21 -16.51 12.17 -20.46
C ILE A 21 -16.90 10.89 -19.71
N ALA A 22 -15.93 10.11 -19.22
CA ALA A 22 -16.23 8.88 -18.49
C ALA A 22 -16.98 9.13 -17.16
N ILE A 23 -16.74 10.27 -16.51
CA ILE A 23 -17.48 10.68 -15.31
C ILE A 23 -18.89 11.14 -15.69
N ALA A 24 -19.01 12.05 -16.65
CA ALA A 24 -20.29 12.56 -17.13
C ALA A 24 -21.23 11.43 -17.55
N MET A 25 -20.74 10.46 -18.33
CA MET A 25 -21.54 9.30 -18.74
C MET A 25 -22.05 8.45 -17.57
N GLN A 26 -21.24 8.28 -16.51
CA GLN A 26 -21.65 7.51 -15.32
C GLN A 26 -22.65 8.30 -14.45
N LEU A 27 -22.53 9.62 -14.43
CA LEU A 27 -23.45 10.53 -13.76
C LEU A 27 -24.63 10.96 -14.64
N GLY A 28 -24.82 10.34 -15.82
CA GLY A 28 -25.91 10.67 -16.74
C GLY A 28 -25.92 12.14 -17.19
N CYS A 29 -24.80 12.84 -17.13
CA CYS A 29 -24.68 14.23 -17.57
C CYS A 29 -24.48 14.29 -19.10
N PRO A 30 -25.02 15.32 -19.78
CA PRO A 30 -24.76 15.53 -21.20
C PRO A 30 -23.27 15.67 -21.50
N THR A 31 -22.81 15.08 -22.60
CA THR A 31 -21.42 15.22 -23.09
C THR A 31 -21.33 16.03 -24.39
N GLU A 32 -22.49 16.41 -24.92
CA GLU A 32 -22.67 17.16 -26.15
C GLU A 32 -23.52 18.38 -25.85
N ASP A 33 -23.20 19.48 -26.50
CA ASP A 33 -23.93 20.75 -26.42
C ASP A 33 -25.28 20.65 -27.16
N GLU A 34 -26.15 21.66 -27.04
CA GLU A 34 -27.50 21.73 -27.66
C GLU A 34 -27.52 21.55 -29.19
N ARG A 35 -26.34 21.60 -29.82
CA ARG A 35 -26.11 21.44 -31.27
C ARG A 35 -25.46 20.11 -31.63
N ASP A 36 -25.53 19.10 -30.77
CA ASP A 36 -24.90 17.78 -30.90
C ASP A 36 -23.37 17.86 -31.14
N LYS A 37 -22.73 18.89 -30.57
CA LYS A 37 -21.27 19.08 -30.67
C LYS A 37 -20.59 18.60 -29.40
N PRO A 38 -19.46 17.86 -29.48
CA PRO A 38 -18.73 17.42 -28.30
C PRO A 38 -18.28 18.60 -27.44
N MET A 39 -18.66 18.59 -26.17
CA MET A 39 -18.29 19.64 -25.22
C MET A 39 -16.76 19.75 -25.06
N THR A 40 -16.31 20.95 -24.68
CA THR A 40 -14.92 21.20 -24.25
C THR A 40 -14.70 20.63 -22.85
N VAL A 41 -13.44 20.54 -22.41
CA VAL A 41 -13.12 20.04 -21.07
C VAL A 41 -13.72 20.93 -19.98
N ASP A 42 -13.69 22.25 -20.17
CA ASP A 42 -14.18 23.18 -19.15
C ASP A 42 -15.72 23.20 -19.12
N ALA A 43 -16.39 23.12 -20.27
CA ALA A 43 -17.84 22.91 -20.32
C ALA A 43 -18.26 21.60 -19.64
N LEU A 44 -17.51 20.50 -19.83
CA LEU A 44 -17.79 19.23 -19.13
C LEU A 44 -17.63 19.35 -17.61
N LYS A 45 -16.64 20.11 -17.13
CA LYS A 45 -16.45 20.32 -15.68
C LYS A 45 -17.63 21.08 -15.06
N GLU A 46 -18.07 22.13 -15.73
CA GLU A 46 -19.21 22.94 -15.31
C GLU A 46 -20.51 22.13 -15.35
N GLU A 47 -20.75 21.39 -16.42
CA GLU A 47 -21.94 20.55 -16.55
C GLU A 47 -22.01 19.48 -15.45
N ILE A 48 -20.89 18.81 -15.16
CA ILE A 48 -20.83 17.84 -14.06
C ILE A 48 -21.08 18.55 -12.73
N LEU A 49 -20.52 19.74 -12.51
CA LEU A 49 -20.67 20.48 -11.26
C LEU A 49 -22.13 20.89 -11.02
N ILE A 50 -22.82 21.40 -12.05
CA ILE A 50 -24.23 21.82 -11.97
C ILE A 50 -25.15 20.64 -11.66
N ASN A 51 -24.85 19.47 -12.22
CA ASN A 51 -25.64 18.25 -12.01
C ASN A 51 -25.21 17.48 -10.75
N SER A 52 -24.22 17.95 -10.00
CA SER A 52 -23.74 17.30 -8.79
C SER A 52 -24.36 17.88 -7.53
N ASN A 53 -24.63 17.01 -6.55
CA ASN A 53 -25.22 17.37 -5.27
C ASN A 53 -24.71 16.43 -4.16
N GLU A 54 -25.33 16.51 -2.97
CA GLU A 54 -24.97 15.71 -1.80
C GLU A 54 -25.10 14.18 -1.99
N ASN A 55 -25.87 13.74 -2.99
CA ASN A 55 -26.02 12.34 -3.37
C ASN A 55 -25.01 11.90 -4.43
N THR A 56 -24.11 12.77 -4.90
CA THR A 56 -23.06 12.40 -5.86
C THR A 56 -21.85 11.81 -5.14
N LEU A 57 -21.38 10.66 -5.60
CA LEU A 57 -20.20 9.97 -5.06
C LEU A 57 -19.15 9.77 -6.17
N LEU A 58 -17.98 10.39 -6.01
CA LEU A 58 -16.85 10.21 -6.90
C LEU A 58 -15.80 9.29 -6.27
N VAL A 59 -15.42 8.24 -6.98
CA VAL A 59 -14.42 7.28 -6.52
C VAL A 59 -13.22 7.28 -7.47
N PHE A 60 -12.03 7.53 -6.91
CA PHE A 60 -10.77 7.60 -7.65
C PHE A 60 -9.80 6.51 -7.15
N PRO A 61 -9.70 5.36 -7.85
CA PRO A 61 -8.83 4.26 -7.45
C PRO A 61 -7.33 4.57 -7.45
N GLU A 62 -6.90 5.63 -8.17
CA GLU A 62 -5.49 5.99 -8.30
C GLU A 62 -5.29 7.51 -8.20
N ALA A 63 -5.56 8.05 -7.01
CA ALA A 63 -5.59 9.49 -6.76
C ALA A 63 -4.25 10.20 -6.98
N LYS A 64 -3.12 9.48 -6.86
CA LYS A 64 -1.77 10.02 -7.12
C LYS A 64 -1.60 10.53 -8.56
N ARG A 65 -2.38 10.02 -9.52
CA ARG A 65 -2.30 10.42 -10.92
C ARG A 65 -3.14 11.66 -11.28
N LEU A 66 -4.01 12.11 -10.38
CA LEU A 66 -4.85 13.27 -10.64
C LEU A 66 -3.96 14.51 -10.84
N THR A 67 -4.15 15.20 -11.95
CA THR A 67 -3.41 16.43 -12.26
C THR A 67 -3.89 17.58 -11.39
N THR A 68 -3.10 18.65 -11.26
CA THR A 68 -3.47 19.82 -10.45
C THR A 68 -4.81 20.43 -10.88
N SER A 69 -5.09 20.50 -12.19
CA SER A 69 -6.39 20.99 -12.69
C SER A 69 -7.57 20.12 -12.24
N ILE A 70 -7.41 18.80 -12.17
CA ILE A 70 -8.47 17.90 -11.67
C ILE A 70 -8.64 18.08 -10.15
N ARG A 71 -7.54 18.28 -9.42
CA ARG A 71 -7.58 18.51 -7.97
C ARG A 71 -8.34 19.78 -7.61
N TYR A 72 -8.05 20.92 -8.26
CA TYR A 72 -8.82 22.15 -8.02
C TYR A 72 -10.31 21.99 -8.38
N TRP A 73 -10.63 21.29 -9.47
CA TRP A 73 -12.03 21.00 -9.79
C TRP A 73 -12.72 20.13 -8.71
N LEU A 74 -11.98 19.25 -8.00
CA LEU A 74 -12.53 18.47 -6.90
C LEU A 74 -12.81 19.32 -5.65
N GLU A 75 -12.06 20.40 -5.40
CA GLU A 75 -12.39 21.38 -4.35
C GLU A 75 -13.76 22.00 -4.60
N ASP A 76 -14.04 22.39 -5.85
CA ASP A 76 -15.35 22.93 -6.25
C ASP A 76 -16.47 21.90 -6.06
N MET A 77 -16.22 20.65 -6.45
CA MET A 77 -17.17 19.54 -6.28
C MET A 77 -17.50 19.25 -4.82
N ILE A 78 -16.48 19.23 -3.94
CA ILE A 78 -16.67 19.04 -2.50
C ILE A 78 -17.47 20.21 -1.92
N SER A 79 -17.19 21.43 -2.37
CA SER A 79 -17.92 22.64 -1.97
C SER A 79 -19.37 22.62 -2.43
N ALA A 80 -19.67 21.99 -3.57
CA ALA A 80 -21.02 21.74 -4.06
C ALA A 80 -21.75 20.58 -3.31
N GLY A 81 -21.07 19.93 -2.35
CA GLY A 81 -21.63 18.86 -1.52
C GLY A 81 -21.34 17.44 -2.00
N ALA A 82 -20.65 17.26 -3.14
CA ALA A 82 -20.32 15.94 -3.65
C ALA A 82 -19.32 15.22 -2.73
N ARG A 83 -19.51 13.91 -2.55
CA ARG A 83 -18.62 13.08 -1.75
C ARG A 83 -17.51 12.50 -2.60
N VAL A 84 -16.27 12.65 -2.17
CA VAL A 84 -15.09 12.19 -2.90
C VAL A 84 -14.33 11.14 -2.09
N VAL A 85 -14.06 9.99 -2.70
CA VAL A 85 -13.27 8.89 -2.14
C VAL A 85 -12.05 8.66 -3.01
N CYS A 86 -10.86 8.86 -2.44
CA CYS A 86 -9.59 8.75 -3.13
C CYS A 86 -8.77 7.58 -2.56
N PHE A 87 -8.27 6.71 -3.42
CA PHE A 87 -7.33 5.66 -3.05
C PHE A 87 -5.92 6.03 -3.53
N ALA A 88 -4.95 5.94 -2.62
CA ALA A 88 -3.54 6.18 -2.91
C ALA A 88 -2.66 5.22 -2.09
N VAL A 89 -1.48 4.90 -2.62
CA VAL A 89 -0.46 4.10 -1.90
C VAL A 89 0.14 4.88 -0.73
N ALA A 90 0.23 6.20 -0.88
CA ALA A 90 0.63 7.14 0.15
C ALA A 90 -0.10 8.46 -0.10
N ASN A 91 -0.53 9.14 0.96
CA ASN A 91 -1.17 10.44 0.86
C ASN A 91 -0.19 11.43 0.19
N PRO A 92 -0.58 12.10 -0.92
CA PRO A 92 0.25 13.12 -1.55
C PRO A 92 0.52 14.36 -0.68
N GLY A 93 -0.28 14.58 0.37
CA GLY A 93 -0.06 15.65 1.37
C GLY A 93 -0.12 17.07 0.79
N ARG A 94 -0.99 17.33 -0.19
CA ARG A 94 -1.14 18.63 -0.87
C ARG A 94 -2.55 18.82 -1.43
N ASP A 95 -2.91 20.07 -1.71
CA ASP A 95 -4.19 20.47 -2.33
C ASP A 95 -5.38 19.83 -1.57
N ILE A 96 -6.40 19.34 -2.30
CA ILE A 96 -7.57 18.64 -1.75
C ILE A 96 -7.25 17.58 -0.68
N PHE A 97 -6.08 16.93 -0.76
CA PHE A 97 -5.75 15.82 0.14
C PHE A 97 -5.43 16.27 1.56
N LEU A 98 -5.21 17.57 1.79
CA LEU A 98 -5.00 18.12 3.14
C LEU A 98 -6.32 18.21 3.93
N ASP A 99 -7.43 18.46 3.24
CA ASP A 99 -8.74 18.65 3.85
C ASP A 99 -9.56 17.35 3.94
N MET A 100 -9.11 16.30 3.26
CA MET A 100 -9.77 14.99 3.26
C MET A 100 -9.46 14.18 4.52
N LEU A 101 -10.46 13.42 4.99
CA LEU A 101 -10.26 12.42 6.04
C LEU A 101 -9.31 11.31 5.53
N GLU A 102 -8.21 11.11 6.26
CA GLU A 102 -7.26 10.04 5.97
C GLU A 102 -7.64 8.76 6.73
N ILE A 103 -7.76 7.66 5.99
CA ILE A 103 -7.99 6.33 6.54
C ILE A 103 -6.87 5.42 6.03
N GLU A 104 -5.97 5.03 6.92
CA GLU A 104 -4.93 4.05 6.61
C GLU A 104 -5.52 2.64 6.59
N LEU A 105 -5.30 1.92 5.49
CA LEU A 105 -5.72 0.52 5.36
C LEU A 105 -4.60 -0.40 5.82
N ASP A 106 -4.91 -1.26 6.78
CA ASP A 106 -4.01 -2.33 7.18
C ASP A 106 -3.78 -3.34 6.06
N LEU A 107 -2.56 -3.88 6.01
CA LEU A 107 -2.27 -5.02 5.16
C LEU A 107 -3.19 -6.20 5.53
N PRO A 108 -3.66 -7.00 4.56
CA PRO A 108 -4.48 -8.16 4.85
C PRO A 108 -3.73 -9.16 5.73
N SER A 109 -4.44 -9.83 6.64
CA SER A 109 -3.83 -10.84 7.52
C SER A 109 -3.39 -12.07 6.74
N ASP A 110 -2.43 -12.81 7.28
CA ASP A 110 -1.96 -14.09 6.73
C ASP A 110 -3.10 -15.11 6.56
N ARG A 111 -4.10 -15.07 7.45
CA ARG A 111 -5.31 -15.88 7.33
C ARG A 111 -6.12 -15.51 6.09
N HIS A 112 -6.27 -14.21 5.81
CA HIS A 112 -6.97 -13.75 4.62
C HIS A 112 -6.22 -14.15 3.34
N ILE A 113 -4.89 -14.05 3.33
CA ILE A 113 -4.06 -14.49 2.20
C ILE A 113 -4.25 -15.99 1.94
N ARG A 114 -4.26 -16.81 2.99
CA ARG A 114 -4.53 -18.25 2.88
C ARG A 114 -5.90 -18.53 2.25
N GLN A 115 -6.94 -17.82 2.68
CA GLN A 115 -8.28 -17.93 2.09
C GLN A 115 -8.29 -17.55 0.60
N VAL A 116 -7.57 -16.49 0.22
CA VAL A 116 -7.43 -16.08 -1.18
C VAL A 116 -6.72 -17.16 -2.00
N MET A 117 -5.68 -17.79 -1.46
CA MET A 117 -4.97 -18.89 -2.11
C MET A 117 -5.85 -20.13 -2.28
N GLU A 118 -6.60 -20.52 -1.25
CA GLU A 118 -7.54 -21.65 -1.30
C GLU A 118 -8.64 -21.40 -2.34
N ALA A 119 -9.23 -20.20 -2.34
CA ALA A 119 -10.27 -19.82 -3.29
C ALA A 119 -9.74 -19.82 -4.74
N GLU A 120 -8.50 -19.37 -4.97
CA GLU A 120 -7.89 -19.38 -6.30
C GLU A 120 -7.53 -20.81 -6.76
N ALA A 121 -7.07 -21.67 -5.85
CA ALA A 121 -6.77 -23.07 -6.15
C ALA A 121 -8.04 -23.82 -6.55
N GLN A 122 -9.14 -23.61 -5.81
CA GLN A 122 -10.45 -24.17 -6.12
C GLN A 122 -10.95 -23.70 -7.50
N LYS A 123 -10.78 -22.41 -7.83
CA LYS A 123 -11.14 -21.88 -9.16
C LYS A 123 -10.38 -22.52 -10.30
N GLN A 124 -9.14 -22.93 -10.06
CA GLN A 124 -8.31 -23.61 -11.06
C GLN A 124 -8.46 -25.14 -11.04
N GLY A 125 -9.35 -25.68 -10.20
CA GLY A 125 -9.51 -27.13 -10.04
C GLY A 125 -8.28 -27.81 -9.44
N LEU A 126 -7.37 -27.05 -8.82
CA LEU A 126 -6.11 -27.55 -8.28
C LEU A 126 -6.31 -28.04 -6.85
N GLN A 127 -6.04 -29.32 -6.61
CA GLN A 127 -6.05 -29.92 -5.28
C GLN A 127 -4.71 -29.65 -4.58
N ILE A 128 -4.62 -28.56 -3.82
CA ILE A 128 -3.44 -28.22 -3.01
C ILE A 128 -3.62 -28.75 -1.59
N SER A 129 -2.60 -29.45 -1.08
CA SER A 129 -2.54 -29.84 0.32
C SER A 129 -2.25 -28.64 1.23
N LYS A 130 -2.71 -28.70 2.48
CA LYS A 130 -2.45 -27.63 3.47
C LYS A 130 -0.95 -27.38 3.72
N SER A 131 -0.13 -28.43 3.64
CA SER A 131 1.33 -28.31 3.77
C SER A 131 1.93 -27.52 2.61
N ARG A 132 1.54 -27.85 1.37
CA ARG A 132 2.03 -27.15 0.18
C ARG A 132 1.60 -25.68 0.17
N LEU A 133 0.38 -25.40 0.62
CA LEU A 133 -0.11 -24.02 0.75
C LEU A 133 0.71 -23.22 1.79
N ALA A 134 1.09 -23.84 2.90
CA ALA A 134 1.94 -23.21 3.91
C ALA A 134 3.36 -22.93 3.39
N GLU A 135 3.90 -23.73 2.48
CA GLU A 135 5.18 -23.45 1.81
C GLU A 135 5.09 -22.28 0.83
N LEU A 136 3.97 -22.15 0.12
CA LEU A 136 3.75 -21.12 -0.89
C LEU A 136 3.37 -19.76 -0.28
N GLN A 137 2.73 -19.75 0.89
CA GLN A 137 2.21 -18.54 1.52
C GLN A 137 3.31 -17.49 1.82
N PRO A 138 4.50 -17.84 2.36
CA PRO A 138 5.59 -16.89 2.55
C PRO A 138 6.05 -16.21 1.26
N LEU A 139 5.92 -16.89 0.11
CA LEU A 139 6.29 -16.31 -1.19
C LEU A 139 5.34 -15.17 -1.61
N ALA A 140 4.07 -15.27 -1.20
CA ALA A 140 3.04 -14.26 -1.47
C ALA A 140 3.13 -13.04 -0.55
N GLY A 141 3.67 -13.24 0.66
CA GLY A 141 3.60 -12.25 1.75
C GLY A 141 2.15 -11.83 2.04
N ARG A 142 1.95 -10.57 2.42
CA ARG A 142 0.62 -9.98 2.70
C ARG A 142 -0.02 -9.35 1.45
N ASN A 143 0.20 -9.92 0.26
CA ASN A 143 -0.32 -9.40 -1.00
C ASN A 143 -1.28 -10.38 -1.70
N PRO A 144 -2.60 -10.09 -1.76
CA PRO A 144 -3.59 -10.96 -2.39
C PRO A 144 -3.36 -11.20 -3.89
N MET A 145 -2.77 -10.24 -4.61
CA MET A 145 -2.50 -10.40 -6.05
C MET A 145 -1.35 -11.38 -6.29
N LEU A 146 -0.29 -11.31 -5.48
CA LEU A 146 0.80 -12.28 -5.56
C LEU A 146 0.36 -13.67 -5.12
N ALA A 147 -0.49 -13.76 -4.10
CA ALA A 147 -1.08 -15.01 -3.66
C ALA A 147 -1.78 -15.75 -4.81
N ARG A 148 -2.61 -15.04 -5.60
CA ARG A 148 -3.26 -15.61 -6.79
C ARG A 148 -2.26 -16.00 -7.88
N LYS A 149 -1.25 -15.15 -8.12
CA LYS A 149 -0.19 -15.42 -9.12
C LYS A 149 0.60 -16.69 -8.78
N ILE A 150 0.95 -16.90 -7.51
CA ILE A 150 1.69 -18.08 -7.07
C ILE A 150 0.87 -19.35 -7.27
N ILE A 151 -0.43 -19.33 -6.96
CA ILE A 151 -1.31 -20.47 -7.20
C ILE A 151 -1.48 -20.77 -8.69
N LYS A 152 -1.60 -19.73 -9.54
CA LYS A 152 -1.56 -19.88 -11.00
C LYS A 152 -0.25 -20.51 -11.49
N ASN A 153 0.88 -20.07 -10.96
CA ASN A 153 2.18 -20.63 -11.32
C ASN A 153 2.30 -22.10 -10.89
N GLU A 154 1.82 -22.44 -9.69
CA GLU A 154 1.80 -23.82 -9.18
C GLU A 154 0.91 -24.72 -10.06
N ALA A 155 -0.26 -24.23 -10.49
CA ALA A 155 -1.14 -24.97 -11.41
C ALA A 155 -0.47 -25.25 -12.77
N LEU A 156 0.40 -24.35 -13.23
CA LEU A 156 1.18 -24.48 -14.45
C LEU A 156 2.50 -25.27 -14.26
N GLY A 157 2.79 -25.74 -13.04
CA GLY A 157 4.03 -26.45 -12.72
C GLY A 157 5.29 -25.57 -12.70
N LEU A 158 5.13 -24.24 -12.65
CA LEU A 158 6.22 -23.28 -12.63
C LEU A 158 6.72 -23.06 -11.20
N LYS A 159 7.93 -23.53 -10.88
CA LYS A 159 8.54 -23.33 -9.56
C LYS A 159 9.11 -21.91 -9.45
N GLN A 160 8.63 -21.15 -8.48
CA GLN A 160 9.27 -19.90 -8.04
C GLN A 160 10.08 -20.15 -6.77
N ASP A 161 11.41 -20.27 -6.91
CA ASP A 161 12.31 -20.53 -5.78
C ASP A 161 12.72 -19.26 -5.01
N LYS A 162 12.28 -18.06 -5.46
CA LYS A 162 12.64 -16.79 -4.82
C LYS A 162 11.38 -16.06 -4.32
N PRO A 163 11.28 -15.77 -3.01
CA PRO A 163 10.21 -14.89 -2.51
C PRO A 163 10.38 -13.48 -3.13
N GLU A 164 9.32 -12.97 -3.77
CA GLU A 164 9.28 -11.59 -4.28
C GLU A 164 9.22 -10.56 -3.11
N HIS A 165 8.95 -11.03 -1.89
CA HIS A 165 8.93 -10.20 -0.69
C HIS A 165 9.93 -10.68 0.37
N THR A 166 10.88 -9.81 0.72
CA THR A 166 11.66 -9.95 1.95
C THR A 166 10.82 -9.44 3.11
N GLN A 167 10.17 -10.35 3.84
CA GLN A 167 9.61 -10.01 5.15
C GLN A 167 10.77 -9.69 6.09
N TYR A 168 10.99 -8.41 6.38
CA TYR A 168 12.00 -7.98 7.34
C TYR A 168 11.53 -8.39 8.74
N VAL A 169 12.09 -9.47 9.27
CA VAL A 169 12.00 -9.75 10.70
C VAL A 169 12.79 -8.65 11.41
N VAL A 170 12.12 -7.92 12.31
CA VAL A 170 12.77 -6.88 13.12
C VAL A 170 13.63 -7.57 14.18
N ILE A 171 14.85 -7.97 13.82
CA ILE A 171 15.82 -8.69 14.67
C ILE A 171 16.49 -7.75 15.71
N MET A 172 16.28 -6.43 15.59
CA MET A 172 16.89 -5.41 16.44
C MET A 172 16.74 -5.65 17.96
N PRO A 173 15.56 -6.06 18.49
CA PRO A 173 15.40 -6.31 19.92
C PRO A 173 16.28 -7.45 20.42
N ILE A 174 16.47 -8.50 19.61
CA ILE A 174 17.31 -9.65 19.95
C ILE A 174 18.78 -9.24 20.01
N ILE A 175 19.25 -8.46 19.04
CA ILE A 175 20.63 -7.93 19.02
C ILE A 175 20.88 -7.04 20.25
N LEU A 176 19.92 -6.19 20.61
CA LEU A 176 20.05 -5.32 21.78
C LEU A 176 20.12 -6.12 23.09
N ALA A 177 19.30 -7.17 23.24
CA ALA A 177 19.33 -8.06 24.39
C ALA A 177 20.68 -8.77 24.53
N CYS A 178 21.25 -9.28 23.43
CA CYS A 178 22.58 -9.88 23.44
C CYS A 178 23.66 -8.86 23.85
N LEU A 179 23.63 -7.63 23.33
CA LEU A 179 24.59 -6.59 23.72
C LEU A 179 24.50 -6.23 25.22
N MET A 180 23.28 -6.17 25.77
CA MET A 180 23.07 -5.92 27.19
C MET A 180 23.62 -7.05 28.07
N SER A 181 23.53 -8.31 27.63
CA SER A 181 24.13 -9.44 28.37
C SER A 181 25.65 -9.31 28.55
N PHE A 182 26.37 -8.80 27.54
CA PHE A 182 27.81 -8.52 27.68
C PHE A 182 28.10 -7.37 28.67
N GLY A 183 27.18 -6.39 28.74
CA GLY A 183 27.22 -5.35 29.77
C GLY A 183 27.08 -5.94 31.18
N ILE A 184 26.18 -6.89 31.38
CA ILE A 184 26.00 -7.60 32.66
C ILE A 184 27.27 -8.38 33.03
N VAL A 185 27.86 -9.13 32.08
CA VAL A 185 29.12 -9.87 32.32
C VAL A 185 30.25 -8.94 32.75
N ARG A 186 30.33 -7.74 32.15
CA ARG A 186 31.30 -6.72 32.56
C ARG A 186 31.08 -6.24 34.00
N PHE A 187 29.84 -5.99 34.42
CA PHE A 187 29.52 -5.60 35.79
C PHE A 187 29.82 -6.71 36.80
N ILE A 188 29.55 -7.98 36.45
CA ILE A 188 29.92 -9.13 37.29
C ILE A 188 31.45 -9.21 37.45
N GLY A 189 32.21 -9.01 36.37
CA GLY A 189 33.68 -8.95 36.44
C GLY A 189 34.20 -7.85 37.36
N MET A 190 33.56 -6.67 37.34
CA MET A 190 33.88 -5.58 38.26
C MET A 190 33.55 -5.94 39.72
N GLY A 191 32.36 -6.50 39.98
CA GLY A 191 31.91 -6.86 41.32
C GLY A 191 32.66 -8.04 41.94
N THR A 192 33.19 -8.96 41.12
CA THR A 192 33.94 -10.15 41.57
C THR A 192 35.46 -9.93 41.60
N GLY A 193 35.94 -8.75 41.20
CA GLY A 193 37.38 -8.47 41.05
C GLY A 193 38.06 -9.24 39.91
N ASN A 194 37.31 -9.96 39.08
CA ASN A 194 37.83 -10.73 37.97
C ASN A 194 38.08 -9.83 36.75
N LYS A 195 39.36 -9.42 36.59
CA LYS A 195 39.82 -8.60 35.47
C LYS A 195 39.52 -9.23 34.10
N SER A 196 39.61 -10.55 33.98
CA SER A 196 39.37 -11.26 32.72
C SER A 196 37.91 -11.13 32.28
N LEU A 197 36.95 -11.30 33.20
CA LEU A 197 35.52 -11.16 32.90
C LEU A 197 35.15 -9.71 32.54
N TYR A 198 35.74 -8.74 33.25
CA TYR A 198 35.54 -7.32 32.98
C TYR A 198 36.03 -6.93 31.58
N ILE A 199 37.25 -7.37 31.21
CA ILE A 199 37.84 -7.10 29.90
C ILE A 199 37.04 -7.80 28.80
N PHE A 200 36.69 -9.07 28.99
CA PHE A 200 35.94 -9.84 27.99
C PHE A 200 34.56 -9.21 27.72
N GLY A 201 33.77 -8.92 28.76
CA GLY A 201 32.46 -8.27 28.59
C GLY A 201 32.57 -6.88 27.93
N GLY A 202 33.61 -6.10 28.27
CA GLY A 202 33.87 -4.80 27.65
C GLY A 202 34.23 -4.89 26.17
N VAL A 203 35.16 -5.78 25.81
CA VAL A 203 35.60 -5.97 24.41
C VAL A 203 34.45 -6.49 23.55
N SER A 204 33.72 -7.53 24.00
CA SER A 204 32.59 -8.09 23.26
C SER A 204 31.46 -7.08 23.02
N LEU A 205 31.17 -6.22 24.00
CA LEU A 205 30.18 -5.16 23.86
C LEU A 205 30.59 -4.11 22.81
N VAL A 206 31.85 -3.66 22.85
CA VAL A 206 32.38 -2.68 21.88
C VAL A 206 32.39 -3.26 20.48
N THR A 207 32.92 -4.47 20.29
CA THR A 207 32.92 -5.17 19.00
C THR A 207 31.50 -5.36 18.46
N GLY A 208 30.56 -5.76 19.32
CA GLY A 208 29.16 -5.92 18.95
C GLY A 208 28.49 -4.61 18.53
N MET A 209 28.78 -3.50 19.21
CA MET A 209 28.30 -2.17 18.82
C MET A 209 28.89 -1.71 17.48
N THR A 210 30.18 -1.95 17.24
CA THR A 210 30.83 -1.65 15.95
C THR A 210 30.21 -2.45 14.81
N LEU A 211 29.96 -3.75 15.01
CA LEU A 211 29.27 -4.60 14.03
C LEU A 211 27.84 -4.12 13.75
N LYS A 212 27.10 -3.72 14.78
CA LYS A 212 25.76 -3.13 14.64
C LYS A 212 25.80 -1.85 13.80
N GLN A 213 26.76 -0.97 14.06
CA GLN A 213 26.91 0.30 13.33
C GLN A 213 27.29 0.06 11.86
N LEU A 214 28.23 -0.85 11.59
CA LEU A 214 28.60 -1.25 10.23
C LEU A 214 27.43 -1.90 9.46
N GLY A 215 26.62 -2.74 10.14
CA GLY A 215 25.41 -3.34 9.57
C GLY A 215 24.33 -2.31 9.23
N SER A 216 24.15 -1.30 10.10
CA SER A 216 23.21 -0.19 9.86
C SER A 216 23.61 0.66 8.64
N VAL A 217 24.91 0.85 8.40
CA VAL A 217 25.42 1.63 7.25
C VAL A 217 25.17 0.90 5.92
N LYS A 218 25.25 -0.44 5.88
CA LYS A 218 24.88 -1.21 4.68
C LYS A 218 23.37 -1.24 4.43
N GLY A 219 22.55 -1.23 5.49
CA GLY A 219 21.09 -1.16 5.39
C GLY A 219 20.55 0.18 4.85
N ALA A 220 21.31 1.27 5.01
CA ALA A 220 20.91 2.59 4.52
C ALA A 220 21.06 2.80 3.00
N ARG A 221 21.73 1.89 2.27
CA ARG A 221 22.10 2.08 0.86
C ARG A 221 21.20 1.41 -0.18
N LYS A 222 20.04 0.88 0.21
CA LYS A 222 19.06 0.34 -0.74
C LYS A 222 17.67 0.90 -0.50
N ARG A 223 17.55 2.23 -0.58
CA ARG A 223 16.30 2.84 -1.05
C ARG A 223 16.20 2.53 -2.54
N LEU A 224 15.38 1.51 -2.84
CA LEU A 224 14.89 1.15 -4.17
C LEU A 224 14.23 2.37 -4.84
N GLY A 225 14.44 2.51 -6.15
CA GLY A 225 13.55 3.28 -7.02
C GLY A 225 13.50 4.78 -6.74
N GLN A 226 14.58 5.47 -7.08
CA GLN A 226 14.44 6.59 -8.02
C GLN A 226 14.68 6.03 -9.43
#